data_AF-A0A970BES3-F1
#
_entry.id   AF-A0A970BES3-F1
#
_cell.length_a   1.000
_cell.length_b   1.000
_cell.length_c   1.000
_cell.angle_alpha   90.00
_cell.angle_beta   90.00
_cell.angle_gamma   90.00
#
_symmetry.space_group_name_H-M   'P 1'
#
loop_
_entity.id
_entity.type
_entity.pdbx_description
1 polymer ?
#
loop_
_entity_poly.entity_id
_entity_poly.type
_entity_poly.pdbx_seq_one_letter_code
_entity_poly.pdbx_strand_id
1 'polypeptide(L)'
;MEKIAEKIQRRRLQILIHSKIYYDFNTNLISDQQFDQWGKELMELQKQYPHIAKEIHYHKEFKDWDNSTGMYLPLQDTLITSRAYQLLDMAKQKGVINEYSKIQSSSRKKNSEKSTGQKNSGFRINSLF
;
A
#
# COMPACT_ATOMS: atom_id res chain seq x y z
N MET A 1 10.07 2.58 28.24
CA MET A 1 10.10 1.22 27.65
C MET A 1 8.81 1.05 26.88
N GLU A 2 8.86 1.03 25.55
CA GLU A 2 7.68 0.69 24.73
C GLU A 2 7.39 -0.82 24.90
N LYS A 3 6.12 -1.19 25.14
CA LYS A 3 5.77 -2.61 25.20
C LYS A 3 5.86 -3.19 23.78
N ILE A 4 6.37 -4.41 23.63
CA ILE A 4 6.46 -5.09 22.32
C ILE A 4 5.13 -5.08 21.56
N ALA A 5 4.02 -5.21 22.29
CA ALA A 5 2.68 -5.13 21.73
C ALA A 5 2.37 -3.77 21.08
N GLU A 6 2.71 -2.67 21.75
CA GLU A 6 2.53 -1.31 21.23
C GLU A 6 3.37 -1.10 19.97
N LYS A 7 4.59 -1.64 19.95
CA LYS A 7 5.50 -1.54 18.80
C LYS A 7 4.97 -2.27 17.57
N ILE A 8 4.44 -3.50 17.76
CA ILE A 8 3.80 -4.27 16.69
C ILE A 8 2.57 -3.51 16.17
N GLN A 9 1.70 -3.05 17.08
CA GLN A 9 0.50 -2.29 16.70
C GLN A 9 0.86 -1.02 15.93
N ARG A 10 1.87 -0.28 16.38
CA ARG A 10 2.34 0.94 15.72
C ARG A 10 2.81 0.66 14.29
N ARG A 11 3.59 -0.42 14.08
CA ARG A 11 4.06 -0.80 12.75
C ARG A 11 2.92 -1.23 11.83
N ARG A 12 1.96 -2.03 12.31
CA ARG A 12 0.76 -2.39 11.54
C ARG A 12 -0.02 -1.15 11.08
N LEU A 13 -0.25 -0.20 11.99
CA LEU A 13 -0.93 1.05 11.68
C LEU A 13 -0.16 1.91 10.67
N GLN A 14 1.17 2.01 10.82
CA GLN A 14 2.00 2.74 9.86
C GLN A 14 1.90 2.13 8.46
N ILE A 15 2.03 0.81 8.32
CA ILE A 15 1.87 0.14 7.04
C ILE A 15 0.48 0.40 6.45
N LEU A 16 -0.59 0.26 7.23
CA LEU A 16 -1.97 0.51 6.78
C LEU A 16 -2.18 1.96 6.30
N ILE A 17 -1.79 2.93 7.12
CA ILE A 17 -2.02 4.35 6.83
C ILE A 17 -1.21 4.79 5.61
N HIS A 18 0.06 4.40 5.50
CA HIS A 18 0.88 4.79 4.35
C HIS A 18 0.47 4.07 3.07
N SER A 19 -0.02 2.84 3.16
CA SER A 19 -0.62 2.14 2.02
C SER A 19 -1.90 2.83 1.53
N LYS A 20 -2.77 3.27 2.45
CA LYS A 20 -3.95 4.08 2.12
C LYS A 20 -3.57 5.37 1.39
N ILE A 21 -2.55 6.07 1.89
CA ILE A 21 -2.07 7.32 1.28
C ILE A 21 -1.49 7.08 -0.12
N TYR A 22 -0.73 6.00 -0.29
CA TYR A 22 -0.16 5.63 -1.57
C TYR A 22 -1.22 5.24 -2.61
N TYR A 23 -2.13 4.32 -2.27
CA TYR A 23 -3.09 3.76 -3.22
C TYR A 23 -4.34 4.64 -3.44
N ASP A 24 -4.93 5.20 -2.38
CA ASP A 24 -6.22 5.92 -2.48
C ASP A 24 -6.03 7.44 -2.67
N PHE A 25 -4.97 8.01 -2.08
CA PHE A 25 -4.69 9.45 -2.17
C PHE A 25 -3.57 9.80 -3.15
N ASN A 26 -2.99 8.79 -3.82
CA ASN A 26 -1.93 8.95 -4.82
C ASN A 26 -0.83 9.93 -4.34
N THR A 27 -0.43 9.79 -3.10
CA THR A 27 0.56 10.64 -2.44
C THR A 27 1.55 9.73 -1.72
N ASN A 28 2.78 10.19 -1.54
CA ASN A 28 3.72 9.48 -0.69
C ASN A 28 4.32 10.42 0.36
N LEU A 29 4.26 10.00 1.63
CA LEU A 29 4.82 10.75 2.75
C LEU A 29 6.13 10.14 3.27
N ILE A 30 6.47 8.93 2.81
CA ILE A 30 7.68 8.20 3.21
C ILE A 30 8.38 7.66 1.96
N SER A 31 9.65 7.30 2.04
CA SER A 31 10.31 6.60 0.94
C SER A 31 9.93 5.11 0.94
N ASP A 32 10.08 4.46 -0.20
CA ASP A 32 9.91 2.99 -0.32
C ASP A 32 10.88 2.27 0.63
N GLN A 33 12.11 2.77 0.78
CA GLN A 33 13.09 2.25 1.75
C GLN A 33 12.57 2.30 3.19
N GLN A 34 11.86 3.37 3.56
CA GLN A 34 11.31 3.51 4.90
C GLN A 34 10.16 2.54 5.14
N PHE A 35 9.29 2.35 4.14
CA PHE A 35 8.23 1.34 4.17
C PHE A 35 8.82 -0.06 4.35
N ASP A 36 9.82 -0.41 3.55
CA ASP A 36 10.52 -1.70 3.62
C ASP A 36 11.16 -1.94 4.97
N GLN A 37 11.81 -0.93 5.55
CA GLN A 37 12.42 -1.04 6.86
C GLN A 37 11.36 -1.35 7.94
N TRP A 38 10.22 -0.66 7.90
CA TRP A 38 9.14 -0.88 8.86
C TRP A 38 8.49 -2.25 8.71
N GLY A 39 8.29 -2.72 7.48
CA GLY A 39 7.70 -4.03 7.26
C GLY A 39 8.65 -5.17 7.62
N LYS A 40 9.94 -5.07 7.31
CA LYS A 40 10.96 -6.03 7.80
C LYS A 40 10.99 -6.09 9.32
N GLU A 41 10.96 -4.94 9.99
CA GLU A 41 10.90 -4.90 11.45
C GLU A 41 9.60 -5.51 11.99
N LEU A 42 8.45 -5.24 11.36
CA LEU A 42 7.18 -5.86 11.75
C LEU A 42 7.22 -7.38 11.60
N MET A 43 7.73 -7.90 10.48
CA MET A 43 7.86 -9.34 10.25
C MET A 43 8.71 -10.00 11.34
N GLU A 44 9.86 -9.40 11.66
CA GLU A 44 10.76 -9.93 12.69
C GLU A 44 10.08 -9.90 14.08
N LEU A 45 9.39 -8.82 14.43
CA LEU A 45 8.65 -8.73 15.69
C LEU A 45 7.52 -9.77 15.78
N GLN A 46 6.77 -9.99 14.71
CA GLN A 46 5.70 -11.01 14.70
C GLN A 46 6.27 -12.43 14.78
N LYS A 47 7.45 -12.67 14.20
CA LYS A 47 8.15 -13.97 14.27
C LYS A 47 8.71 -14.23 15.66
N GLN A 48 9.29 -13.23 16.31
CA GLN A 48 9.85 -13.35 17.66
C GLN A 48 8.76 -13.44 18.73
N TYR A 49 7.63 -12.75 18.55
CA TYR A 49 6.57 -12.65 19.54
C TYR A 49 5.19 -13.06 18.97
N PRO A 50 5.02 -14.31 18.48
CA PRO A 50 3.80 -14.72 17.79
C PRO A 50 2.59 -14.78 18.72
N HIS A 51 2.78 -15.04 20.02
CA HIS A 51 1.71 -15.01 21.02
C HIS A 51 1.20 -13.58 21.22
N ILE A 52 2.10 -12.60 21.36
CA ILE A 52 1.75 -11.17 21.47
C ILE A 52 1.07 -10.69 20.18
N ALA A 53 1.62 -11.06 19.02
CA ALA A 53 1.11 -10.63 17.72
C ALA A 53 -0.32 -11.13 17.42
N LYS A 54 -0.74 -12.25 18.03
CA LYS A 54 -2.10 -12.82 17.91
C LYS A 54 -3.17 -12.02 18.67
N GLU A 55 -2.81 -11.46 19.81
CA GLU A 55 -3.72 -10.70 20.69
C GLU A 55 -3.94 -9.26 20.20
N ILE A 56 -3.20 -8.82 19.19
CA ILE A 56 -3.17 -7.43 18.73
C ILE A 56 -4.03 -7.26 17.47
N HIS A 57 -4.63 -6.08 17.31
CA HIS A 57 -5.49 -5.75 16.19
C HIS A 57 -4.80 -5.95 14.85
N TYR A 58 -5.61 -6.29 13.84
CA TYR A 58 -5.17 -6.66 12.49
C TYR A 58 -4.29 -7.91 12.41
N HIS A 59 -4.34 -8.80 13.40
CA HIS A 59 -3.56 -10.05 13.36
C HIS A 59 -3.83 -10.88 12.10
N LYS A 60 -5.10 -11.03 11.71
CA LYS A 60 -5.50 -11.91 10.61
C LYS A 60 -4.94 -11.43 9.28
N GLU A 61 -4.96 -10.12 9.07
CA GLU A 61 -4.53 -9.44 7.85
C GLU A 61 -3.00 -9.43 7.72
N PHE A 62 -2.29 -9.38 8.85
CA PHE A 62 -0.83 -9.40 8.90
C PHE A 62 -0.22 -10.78 9.16
N LYS A 63 -1.02 -11.84 9.25
CA LYS A 63 -0.54 -13.20 9.56
C LYS A 63 0.39 -13.74 8.47
N ASP A 64 -0.02 -13.60 7.22
CA ASP A 64 0.67 -14.10 6.03
C ASP A 64 1.26 -12.96 5.17
N TRP A 65 1.36 -11.76 5.75
CA TRP A 65 1.88 -10.58 5.08
C TRP A 65 3.42 -10.59 5.07
N ASP A 66 4.01 -10.42 3.89
CA ASP A 66 5.45 -10.62 3.61
C ASP A 66 6.22 -9.32 3.32
N ASN A 67 5.62 -8.16 3.63
CA ASN A 67 6.15 -6.83 3.29
C ASN A 67 6.24 -6.50 1.78
N SER A 68 5.70 -7.33 0.88
CA SER A 68 5.75 -7.03 -0.56
C SER A 68 4.82 -5.91 -1.00
N THR A 69 3.63 -5.79 -0.39
CA THR A 69 2.62 -4.79 -0.75
C THR A 69 1.61 -4.54 0.35
N GLY A 70 1.13 -3.31 0.46
CA GLY A 70 0.00 -2.97 1.33
C GLY A 70 -1.37 -2.96 0.65
N MET A 71 -1.47 -3.34 -0.63
CA MET A 71 -2.69 -3.23 -1.43
C MET A 71 -3.85 -4.09 -0.90
N TYR A 72 -3.54 -5.28 -0.36
CA TYR A 72 -4.53 -6.26 0.09
C TYR A 72 -4.94 -6.08 1.56
N LEU A 73 -4.42 -5.05 2.23
CA LEU A 73 -4.75 -4.74 3.61
C LEU A 73 -6.12 -4.03 3.71
N PRO A 74 -6.76 -3.99 4.89
CA PRO A 74 -8.07 -3.36 5.09
C PRO A 74 -7.99 -1.82 5.08
N LEU A 75 -7.69 -1.24 3.91
CA LEU A 75 -7.48 0.21 3.74
C LEU A 75 -8.78 1.04 3.90
N GLN A 76 -9.95 0.40 3.84
CA GLN A 76 -11.25 1.09 3.96
C GLN A 76 -11.75 1.22 5.41
N ASP A 77 -10.94 0.80 6.39
CA ASP A 77 -11.22 1.04 7.79
C ASP A 77 -11.32 2.57 8.07
N THR A 78 -12.37 2.97 8.79
CA THR A 78 -12.67 4.37 9.10
C THR A 78 -11.58 5.03 9.93
N LEU A 79 -10.96 4.29 10.85
CA LEU A 79 -9.84 4.76 11.65
C LEU A 79 -8.62 5.01 10.76
N ILE A 80 -8.31 4.09 9.86
CA ILE A 80 -7.17 4.22 8.94
C ILE A 80 -7.38 5.43 8.00
N THR A 81 -8.59 5.57 7.47
CA THR A 81 -8.96 6.68 6.60
C THR A 81 -8.85 8.04 7.33
N SER A 82 -9.41 8.14 8.55
CA SER A 82 -9.32 9.37 9.35
C SER A 82 -7.87 9.75 9.68
N ARG A 83 -7.04 8.77 10.07
CA ARG A 83 -5.62 9.02 10.37
C ARG A 83 -4.83 9.41 9.12
N ALA A 84 -5.13 8.82 7.97
CA ALA A 84 -4.50 9.19 6.71
C ALA A 84 -4.81 10.65 6.34
N TYR A 85 -6.06 11.10 6.49
CA TYR A 85 -6.42 12.51 6.29
C TYR A 85 -5.69 13.45 7.27
N GLN A 86 -5.61 13.09 8.57
CA GLN A 86 -4.87 13.87 9.56
C GLN A 86 -3.40 14.03 9.17
N LEU A 87 -2.73 12.95 8.76
CA LEU A 87 -1.33 13.01 8.33
C LEU A 87 -1.12 13.86 7.08
N LEU A 88 -2.03 13.77 6.10
CA LEU A 88 -1.99 14.60 4.91
C LEU A 88 -2.16 16.09 5.24
N ASP A 89 -3.09 16.43 6.12
CA ASP A 89 -3.29 17.82 6.55
C ASP A 89 -2.05 18.37 7.27
N MET A 90 -1.49 17.59 8.20
CA MET A 90 -0.23 17.94 8.86
C MET A 90 0.94 18.10 7.88
N ALA A 91 1.02 17.23 6.86
CA ALA A 91 2.06 17.30 5.84
C ALA A 91 1.91 18.56 4.97
N LYS A 92 0.68 18.99 4.65
CA LYS A 92 0.42 20.25 3.94
C LYS A 92 0.84 21.46 4.77
N GLN A 93 0.43 21.50 6.03
CA GLN A 93 0.77 22.60 6.94
C GLN A 93 2.29 22.75 7.12
N LYS A 94 3.03 21.64 7.07
CA LYS A 94 4.50 21.61 7.13
C LYS A 94 5.19 21.89 5.80
N GLY A 95 4.44 22.06 4.69
CA GLY A 95 5.00 22.24 3.36
C GLY A 95 5.70 20.99 2.78
N VAL A 96 5.45 19.81 3.36
CA VAL A 96 6.03 18.52 2.90
C VAL A 96 5.37 18.08 1.58
N ILE A 97 4.10 18.40 1.41
CA ILE A 97 3.37 18.19 0.15
C ILE A 97 2.87 19.52 -0.40
N ASN A 98 3.16 19.77 -1.67
CA ASN A 98 2.67 20.92 -2.42
C ASN A 98 1.56 20.45 -3.38
N GLU A 99 0.51 21.24 -3.58
CA GLU A 99 -0.70 20.86 -4.33
C GLU A 99 -0.41 20.41 -5.79
N TYR A 100 0.77 20.74 -6.32
CA TYR A 100 1.22 20.45 -7.68
C TYR A 100 1.52 18.98 -8.02
N SER A 101 1.53 18.03 -7.06
CA SER A 101 1.81 16.62 -7.35
C SER A 101 0.62 15.83 -7.93
N LYS A 102 -0.59 16.42 -7.99
CA LYS A 102 -1.80 15.77 -8.53
C LYS A 102 -1.76 15.48 -10.04
N ILE A 103 -0.75 15.96 -10.78
CA ILE A 103 -0.75 15.92 -12.26
C ILE A 103 -0.02 14.67 -12.83
N GLN A 104 0.77 13.92 -12.05
CA GLN A 104 1.61 12.85 -12.64
C GLN A 104 1.04 11.42 -12.61
N SER A 105 -0.14 11.16 -12.04
CA SER A 105 -0.71 9.81 -11.97
C SER A 105 -1.83 9.49 -12.97
N SER A 106 -2.28 10.47 -13.77
CA SER A 106 -3.17 10.19 -14.91
C SER A 106 -2.51 9.35 -16.02
N SER A 107 -1.23 8.98 -15.87
CA SER A 107 -0.46 8.21 -16.86
C SER A 107 -0.44 6.69 -16.63
N ARG A 108 -0.95 6.15 -15.51
CA ARG A 108 -1.01 4.68 -15.34
C ARG A 108 -2.30 4.14 -15.96
N LYS A 109 -2.38 4.21 -17.30
CA LYS A 109 -3.33 3.43 -18.10
C LYS A 109 -3.21 1.96 -17.68
N LYS A 110 -4.33 1.40 -17.21
CA LYS A 110 -4.55 -0.05 -17.07
C LYS A 110 -4.34 -0.69 -18.45
N ASN A 111 -3.17 -1.25 -18.70
CA ASN A 111 -3.02 -2.31 -19.69
C ASN A 111 -3.23 -3.65 -18.97
N SER A 112 -4.47 -4.10 -18.99
CA SER A 112 -4.81 -5.50 -18.75
C SER A 112 -5.65 -5.98 -19.94
N GLU A 113 -5.02 -6.04 -21.12
CA GLU A 113 -5.56 -6.86 -22.20
C GLU A 113 -5.17 -8.31 -21.92
N LYS A 114 -6.17 -9.04 -21.43
CA LYS A 114 -6.22 -10.50 -21.48
C LYS A 114 -6.00 -10.94 -22.93
N SER A 115 -4.83 -11.46 -23.24
CA SER A 115 -4.60 -12.26 -24.44
C SER A 115 -5.17 -13.67 -24.22
N THR A 116 -6.49 -13.78 -24.37
CA THR A 116 -7.15 -15.07 -24.65
C THR A 116 -7.04 -15.36 -26.14
N GLY A 117 -6.54 -16.57 -26.45
CA GLY A 117 -5.95 -16.89 -27.73
C GLY A 117 -6.90 -16.97 -28.92
N GLN A 118 -6.33 -17.05 -30.11
CA GLN A 118 -6.71 -18.04 -31.11
C GLN A 118 -5.70 -18.10 -32.24
N LYS A 119 -5.60 -19.32 -32.77
CA LYS A 119 -4.61 -19.81 -33.71
C LYS A 119 -4.84 -19.21 -35.10
N ASN A 120 -3.73 -18.97 -35.78
CA ASN A 120 -3.52 -18.86 -37.22
C ASN A 120 -4.73 -19.17 -38.12
N SER A 121 -5.19 -18.15 -38.83
CA SER A 121 -5.74 -18.30 -40.17
C SER A 121 -5.09 -17.24 -41.05
N GLY A 122 -4.14 -17.66 -41.88
CA GLY A 122 -3.66 -16.83 -42.97
C GLY A 122 -4.77 -16.66 -44.00
N PHE A 123 -5.07 -15.42 -44.37
CA PHE A 123 -5.57 -15.11 -45.71
C PHE A 123 -5.03 -13.74 -46.10
N ARG A 124 -4.31 -13.73 -47.23
CA ARG A 124 -4.01 -12.55 -48.04
C ARG A 124 -5.37 -11.92 -48.44
N ILE A 125 -5.52 -10.62 -48.69
CA ILE A 125 -5.20 -9.94 -49.96
C ILE A 125 -5.44 -8.42 -49.74
N ASN A 126 -4.75 -7.64 -50.58
CA ASN A 126 -4.68 -6.19 -50.73
C ASN A 126 -5.99 -5.41 -50.93
N SER A 127 -5.89 -4.14 -50.49
CA SER A 127 -6.29 -2.88 -51.15
C SER A 127 -7.73 -2.52 -51.47
N LEU A 128 -8.02 -1.23 -51.18
CA LEU A 128 -8.91 -0.30 -51.89
C LEU A 128 -10.39 -0.66 -51.87
N PHE A 129 -11.11 -0.14 -50.87
CA PHE A 129 -12.14 0.91 -50.99
C PHE A 129 -12.44 1.48 -49.60
#